data_AF-A0A7X1FL63-F1
#
_entry.id   AF-A0A7X1FL63-F1
#
_cell.length_a   1.000
_cell.length_b   1.000
_cell.length_c   1.000
_cell.angle_alpha   90.00
_cell.angle_beta   90.00
_cell.angle_gamma   90.00
#
_symmetry.space_group_name_H-M   'P 1'
#
loop_
_entity.id
_entity.type
_entity.pdbx_description
1 polymer ?
#
loop_
_entity_poly.entity_id
_entity_poly.type
_entity_poly.pdbx_seq_one_letter_code
_entity_poly.pdbx_strand_id
1 'polypeptide(L)'
;MKASRRLPTTLLILLAGTLVTALGFFYLKMVTDPSTNYTLSRDLVGHIKQLNAQWETEVLKARIAITHNYDPLVSPVQQINQLWSQFDQVSKQPHSNLQAWQTSQEAFLQAFREKAELVERFKSHNSILRNSLAFLPSAEDDIQRQLSDLDDQQRISQQNIAIDTYDLLLSSLEFAQVSSDDKAADILVGLNKLAVNKARLPEAMYDPVEILSNHVSVILREQPIVNDLLERITSIPVAERLDDITVLLNSDQLQADIQDQKAHRYLLVFSVLLVLLILYLALRLIRSYAVISRVNTDLQSANEHLEQRVEERTRELKETQSELLDTARQAGMAEIATNVLHNVGNVLNSVNISSEILSRKLRSSKALGLGKAMQLVNQHSDDLGRFFCEDEKGKMLPGYLNQLVVAIADEQQSMGEELAQLSRSVDHIKEIVATQQSYAGASRLVEPLRVADLMDDALRMNSGALTRHQVTVIRDYADVPPIMGDKHRLLLILINLISNAKYAMSSLDEHSRKLTLSAHVVDGRTLRIRVKDEGEGITAQNLTKIFVHGFTTRKEGHGFGLHSCALAAIEMNGQLSVHSDGPGTGATFTLDIPLISAEGQ
;
A
#
# COMPACT_ATOMS: atom_id res chain seq x y z
N MET A 1 -1.68 27.53 -19.16
CA MET A 1 -0.61 27.74 -18.16
C MET A 1 -1.18 28.33 -16.86
N LYS A 2 -1.51 27.51 -15.87
CA LYS A 2 -1.62 27.94 -14.46
C LYS A 2 -1.07 26.79 -13.61
N ALA A 3 0.25 26.77 -13.45
CA ALA A 3 0.93 25.85 -12.55
C ALA A 3 0.62 26.28 -11.11
N SER A 4 -0.42 25.69 -10.50
CA SER A 4 -0.55 25.77 -9.05
C SER A 4 0.66 25.04 -8.46
N ARG A 5 1.59 25.76 -7.83
CA ARG A 5 2.64 25.17 -7.01
C ARG A 5 1.95 24.34 -5.92
N ARG A 6 1.83 23.03 -6.15
CA ARG A 6 1.29 22.10 -5.17
C ARG A 6 2.33 22.02 -4.06
N LEU A 7 1.96 22.47 -2.87
CA LEU A 7 2.75 22.24 -1.67
C LEU A 7 2.95 20.73 -1.50
N PRO A 8 4.20 20.26 -1.33
CA PRO A 8 4.45 18.84 -1.12
C PRO A 8 3.73 18.38 0.14
N THR A 9 3.20 17.16 0.12
CA THR A 9 2.45 16.55 1.25
C THR A 9 3.23 16.61 2.56
N THR A 10 4.54 16.46 2.47
CA THR A 10 5.48 16.61 3.60
C THR A 10 5.40 17.99 4.25
N LEU A 11 5.28 19.06 3.46
CA LEU A 11 5.20 20.43 4.01
C LEU A 11 3.84 20.71 4.67
N LEU A 12 2.76 20.11 4.16
CA LEU A 12 1.43 20.21 4.78
C LEU A 12 1.37 19.47 6.14
N ILE A 13 2.00 18.30 6.23
CA ILE A 13 2.11 17.55 7.49
C ILE A 13 2.95 18.34 8.50
N LEU A 14 4.06 18.92 8.05
CA LEU A 14 4.93 19.73 8.91
C LEU A 14 4.21 20.99 9.40
N LEU A 15 3.43 21.65 8.54
CA LEU A 15 2.57 22.79 8.90
C LEU A 15 1.49 22.42 9.91
N ALA A 16 0.83 21.26 9.75
CA ALA A 16 -0.15 20.78 10.72
C ALA A 16 0.49 20.49 12.08
N GLY A 17 1.67 19.87 12.08
CA GLY A 17 2.46 19.62 13.28
C GLY A 17 2.80 20.92 14.03
N THR A 18 3.36 21.91 13.34
CA THR A 18 3.71 23.19 13.98
C THR A 18 2.51 23.93 14.54
N LEU A 19 1.36 23.91 13.85
CA LEU A 19 0.09 24.47 14.33
C LEU A 19 -0.36 23.82 15.64
N VAL A 20 -0.34 22.48 15.72
CA VAL A 20 -0.75 21.74 16.91
C VAL A 20 0.20 22.02 18.08
N THR A 21 1.51 22.04 17.85
CA THR A 21 2.50 22.34 18.91
C THR A 21 2.35 23.77 19.42
N ALA A 22 2.12 24.74 18.53
CA ALA A 22 1.87 26.13 18.91
C ALA A 22 0.59 26.27 19.75
N LEU A 23 -0.50 25.59 19.35
CA LEU A 23 -1.76 25.54 20.11
C LEU A 23 -1.54 24.96 21.51
N GLY A 24 -0.81 23.85 21.63
CA GLY A 24 -0.48 23.24 22.92
C GLY A 24 0.34 24.17 23.82
N PHE A 25 1.32 24.87 23.26
CA PHE A 25 2.12 25.85 24.00
C PHE A 25 1.28 27.01 24.55
N PHE A 26 0.40 27.60 23.74
CA PHE A 26 -0.46 28.69 24.20
C PHE A 26 -1.51 28.23 25.22
N TYR A 27 -2.04 27.01 25.07
CA TYR A 27 -2.96 26.42 26.03
C TYR A 27 -2.30 26.23 27.40
N LEU A 28 -1.09 25.65 27.45
CA LEU A 28 -0.35 25.46 28.70
C LEU A 28 -0.01 26.79 29.39
N LYS A 29 0.32 27.82 28.61
CA LYS A 29 0.62 29.17 29.13
C LYS A 29 -0.60 29.86 29.77
N MET A 30 -1.81 29.43 29.43
CA MET A 30 -3.07 30.04 29.90
C MET A 30 -3.56 29.47 31.24
N VAL A 31 -3.06 28.30 31.68
CA VAL A 31 -3.58 27.59 32.87
C VAL A 31 -3.11 28.18 34.21
N THR A 32 -2.17 29.13 34.20
CA THR A 32 -1.81 29.86 35.42
C THR A 32 -2.82 30.98 35.69
N ASP A 33 -3.52 30.94 36.83
CA ASP A 33 -4.54 31.92 37.22
C ASP A 33 -3.97 32.95 38.23
N PRO A 34 -3.48 34.12 37.76
CA PRO A 34 -3.01 35.21 38.62
C PRO A 34 -4.13 36.04 39.27
N SER A 35 -5.40 35.88 38.85
CA SER A 35 -6.49 36.82 39.20
C SER A 35 -6.94 36.77 40.67
N THR A 36 -6.85 35.61 41.30
CA THR A 36 -7.24 35.41 42.72
C THR A 36 -6.30 36.13 43.68
N ASN A 37 -5.01 36.22 43.36
CA ASN A 37 -4.03 36.85 44.25
C ASN A 37 -4.11 38.38 44.18
N TYR A 38 -4.42 38.95 43.00
CA TYR A 38 -4.62 40.39 42.84
C TYR A 38 -5.80 40.91 43.67
N THR A 39 -6.97 40.25 43.56
CA THR A 39 -8.18 40.67 44.29
C THR A 39 -7.98 40.64 45.80
N LEU A 40 -7.38 39.57 46.32
CA LEU A 40 -7.02 39.45 47.74
C LEU A 40 -6.01 40.53 48.17
N SER A 41 -4.96 40.77 47.38
CA SER A 41 -3.95 41.79 47.68
C SER A 41 -4.55 43.19 47.77
N ARG A 42 -5.45 43.53 46.83
CA ARG A 42 -6.15 44.81 46.81
C ARG A 42 -7.10 44.98 48.00
N ASP A 43 -7.81 43.93 48.38
CA ASP A 43 -8.71 43.95 49.53
C ASP A 43 -7.96 44.17 50.86
N LEU A 44 -6.83 43.47 51.03
CA LEU A 44 -5.94 43.67 52.19
C LEU A 44 -5.43 45.12 52.29
N VAL A 45 -5.00 45.71 51.18
CA VAL A 45 -4.59 47.13 51.14
C VAL A 45 -5.76 48.05 51.50
N GLY A 46 -6.96 47.75 51.01
CA GLY A 46 -8.20 48.47 51.36
C GLY A 46 -8.50 48.44 52.87
N HIS A 47 -8.40 47.27 53.50
CA HIS A 47 -8.58 47.11 54.94
C HIS A 47 -7.53 47.88 55.76
N ILE A 48 -6.27 47.86 55.33
CA ILE A 48 -5.21 48.64 55.99
C ILE A 48 -5.52 50.15 55.90
N LYS A 49 -5.99 50.62 54.74
CA LYS A 49 -6.38 52.04 54.56
C LYS A 49 -7.54 52.44 55.47
N GLN A 50 -8.53 51.57 55.63
CA GLN A 50 -9.65 51.78 56.55
C GLN A 50 -9.17 51.85 58.01
N LEU A 51 -8.30 50.93 58.44
CA LEU A 51 -7.72 50.96 59.78
C LEU A 51 -6.90 52.22 60.03
N ASN A 52 -6.15 52.72 59.03
CA ASN A 52 -5.44 53.98 59.14
C ASN A 52 -6.40 55.17 59.39
N ALA A 53 -7.51 55.25 58.67
CA ALA A 53 -8.50 56.32 58.87
C ALA A 53 -9.22 56.23 60.23
N GLN A 54 -9.50 55.00 60.68
CA GLN A 54 -10.02 54.76 62.03
C GLN A 54 -9.01 55.20 63.10
N TRP A 55 -7.74 54.88 62.90
CA TRP A 55 -6.67 55.25 63.83
C TRP A 55 -6.52 56.76 63.97
N GLU A 56 -6.57 57.52 62.88
CA GLU A 56 -6.60 58.99 62.89
C GLU A 56 -7.78 59.53 63.70
N THR A 57 -8.96 58.92 63.54
CA THR A 57 -10.15 59.30 64.29
C THR A 57 -10.00 59.02 65.78
N GLU A 58 -9.42 57.88 66.15
CA GLU A 58 -9.18 57.53 67.56
C GLU A 58 -8.14 58.44 68.21
N VAL A 59 -7.10 58.86 67.48
CA VAL A 59 -6.13 59.86 67.95
C VAL A 59 -6.83 61.20 68.25
N LEU A 60 -7.71 61.66 67.36
CA LEU A 60 -8.50 62.88 67.58
C LEU A 60 -9.49 62.73 68.75
N LYS A 61 -10.12 61.57 68.92
CA LYS A 61 -10.99 61.29 70.08
C LYS A 61 -10.21 61.29 71.39
N ALA A 62 -9.03 60.67 71.41
CA ALA A 62 -8.15 60.63 72.58
C ALA A 62 -7.68 62.03 72.99
N ARG A 63 -7.63 62.99 72.06
CA ARG A 63 -7.40 64.40 72.39
C ARG A 63 -8.53 64.99 73.24
N ILE A 64 -9.79 64.61 73.03
CA ILE A 64 -10.95 65.24 73.66
C ILE A 64 -11.47 64.44 74.85
N ALA A 65 -11.21 63.12 74.87
CA ALA A 65 -11.76 62.21 75.87
C ALA A 65 -11.37 62.59 77.30
N ILE A 66 -12.35 62.48 78.20
CA ILE A 66 -12.19 62.71 79.64
C ILE A 66 -11.64 61.44 80.33
N THR A 67 -11.81 60.27 79.73
CA THR A 67 -11.38 58.96 80.26
C THR A 67 -10.14 58.40 79.54
N HIS A 68 -9.17 57.89 80.31
CA HIS A 68 -7.82 57.49 79.87
C HIS A 68 -7.70 56.16 79.09
N ASN A 69 -8.69 55.78 78.27
CA ASN A 69 -8.58 54.54 77.50
C ASN A 69 -7.77 54.74 76.21
N TYR A 70 -6.52 54.28 76.21
CA TYR A 70 -5.62 54.34 75.05
C TYR A 70 -5.56 53.03 74.23
N ASP A 71 -6.31 51.98 74.60
CA ASP A 71 -6.34 50.73 73.83
C ASP A 71 -6.74 50.92 72.36
N PRO A 72 -7.71 51.82 72.02
CA PRO A 72 -8.04 52.13 70.63
C PRO A 72 -6.89 52.73 69.80
N LEU A 73 -5.83 53.24 70.44
CA LEU A 73 -4.64 53.76 69.74
C LEU A 73 -3.60 52.68 69.43
N VAL A 74 -3.63 51.54 70.14
CA VAL A 74 -2.64 50.46 70.01
C VAL A 74 -3.15 49.36 69.06
N SER A 75 -4.45 49.04 69.15
CA SER A 75 -5.07 47.97 68.36
C SER A 75 -4.86 48.11 66.84
N PRO A 76 -5.02 49.29 66.21
CA PRO A 76 -4.80 49.44 64.77
C PRO A 76 -3.39 49.07 64.32
N VAL A 77 -2.36 49.34 65.13
CA VAL A 77 -0.96 49.00 64.80
C VAL A 77 -0.77 47.49 64.67
N GLN A 78 -1.32 46.72 65.61
CA GLN A 78 -1.24 45.26 65.59
C GLN A 78 -1.99 44.67 64.40
N GLN A 79 -3.20 45.16 64.13
CA GLN A 79 -4.02 44.68 63.02
C GLN A 79 -3.40 45.02 61.66
N ILE A 80 -2.86 46.22 61.48
CA ILE A 80 -2.17 46.62 60.25
C ILE A 80 -0.93 45.74 60.01
N ASN A 81 -0.13 45.46 61.04
CA ASN A 81 1.01 44.55 60.91
C ASN A 81 0.60 43.12 60.48
N GLN A 82 -0.50 42.60 61.02
CA GLN A 82 -1.03 41.29 60.64
C GLN A 82 -1.51 41.28 59.18
N LEU A 83 -2.29 42.28 58.77
CA LEU A 83 -2.77 42.39 57.39
C LEU A 83 -1.62 42.59 56.41
N TRP A 84 -0.62 43.39 56.76
CA TRP A 84 0.57 43.59 55.94
C TRP A 84 1.37 42.30 55.77
N SER A 85 1.51 41.49 56.83
CA SER A 85 2.16 40.18 56.73
C SER A 85 1.41 39.22 55.82
N GLN A 86 0.07 39.26 55.78
CA GLN A 86 -0.72 38.45 54.85
C GLN A 86 -0.57 38.95 53.41
N PHE A 87 -0.59 40.28 53.25
CA PHE A 87 -0.38 40.94 51.96
C PHE A 87 0.97 40.54 51.36
N ASP A 88 2.06 40.65 52.12
CA ASP A 88 3.41 40.30 51.67
C ASP A 88 3.55 38.84 51.23
N GLN A 89 2.77 37.91 51.81
CA GLN A 89 2.77 36.51 51.39
C GLN A 89 2.06 36.31 50.04
N VAL A 90 0.92 36.96 49.84
CA VAL A 90 0.10 36.82 48.63
C VAL A 90 0.70 37.58 47.46
N SER A 91 1.39 38.69 47.73
CA SER A 91 1.99 39.57 46.74
C SER A 91 3.38 39.12 46.24
N LYS A 92 3.85 37.89 46.52
CA LYS A 92 5.17 37.40 46.05
C LYS A 92 5.23 37.07 44.55
N GLN A 93 4.32 37.61 43.75
CA GLN A 93 4.25 37.34 42.33
C GLN A 93 5.31 38.16 41.55
N PRO A 94 5.67 37.75 40.32
CA PRO A 94 6.54 38.55 39.47
C PRO A 94 5.88 39.89 39.13
N HIS A 95 6.48 40.99 39.62
CA HIS A 95 6.04 42.34 39.32
C HIS A 95 6.71 42.87 38.04
N SER A 96 5.98 43.65 37.24
CA SER A 96 6.52 44.23 36.01
C SER A 96 7.66 45.22 36.25
N ASN A 97 7.60 45.94 37.37
CA ASN A 97 8.64 46.86 37.81
C ASN A 97 9.02 46.56 39.28
N LEU A 98 9.93 45.61 39.45
CA LEU A 98 10.39 45.17 40.78
C LEU A 98 10.96 46.30 41.63
N GLN A 99 11.66 47.26 41.02
CA GLN A 99 12.27 48.38 41.75
C GLN A 99 11.19 49.32 42.30
N ALA A 100 10.24 49.75 41.46
CA ALA A 100 9.15 50.61 41.90
C ALA A 100 8.28 49.93 42.97
N TRP A 101 8.08 48.61 42.84
CA TRP A 101 7.39 47.80 43.85
C TRP A 101 8.10 47.85 45.21
N GLN A 102 9.39 47.53 45.25
CA GLN A 102 10.19 47.56 46.47
C GLN A 102 10.22 48.95 47.10
N THR A 103 10.43 50.00 46.29
CA THR A 103 10.43 51.40 46.75
C THR A 103 9.08 51.79 47.37
N SER A 104 7.96 51.39 46.77
CA SER A 104 6.62 51.71 47.28
C SER A 104 6.32 50.98 48.60
N GLN A 105 6.70 49.70 48.71
CA GLN A 105 6.60 48.94 49.96
C GLN A 105 7.44 49.56 51.08
N GLU A 106 8.69 49.91 50.80
CA GLU A 106 9.58 50.56 51.77
C GLU A 106 9.05 51.92 52.23
N ALA A 107 8.54 52.73 51.30
CA ALA A 107 7.95 54.04 51.61
C ALA A 107 6.71 53.92 52.52
N PHE A 108 5.85 52.93 52.28
CA PHE A 108 4.73 52.63 53.18
C PHE A 108 5.22 52.22 54.57
N LEU A 109 6.15 51.26 54.65
CA LEU A 109 6.67 50.76 55.93
C LEU A 109 7.40 51.84 56.73
N GLN A 110 8.05 52.78 56.06
CA GLN A 110 8.65 53.95 56.70
C GLN A 110 7.59 54.90 57.25
N ALA A 111 6.62 55.31 56.43
CA ALA A 111 5.55 56.22 56.84
C ALA A 111 4.72 55.62 58.00
N PHE A 112 4.40 54.33 57.94
CA PHE A 112 3.67 53.64 58.99
C PHE A 112 4.45 53.59 60.31
N ARG A 113 5.75 53.28 60.27
CA ARG A 113 6.61 53.29 61.47
C ARG A 113 6.73 54.67 62.09
N GLU A 114 6.94 55.70 61.26
CA GLU A 114 7.02 57.09 61.71
C GLU A 114 5.72 57.52 62.41
N LYS A 115 4.57 57.17 61.82
CA LYS A 115 3.26 57.47 62.42
C LYS A 115 3.07 56.75 63.75
N ALA A 116 3.44 55.47 63.83
CA ALA A 116 3.35 54.70 65.07
C ALA A 116 4.21 55.31 66.20
N GLU A 117 5.42 55.76 65.88
CA GLU A 117 6.29 56.44 66.85
C GLU A 117 5.69 57.75 67.34
N LEU A 118 5.12 58.56 66.45
CA LEU A 118 4.46 59.81 66.84
C LEU A 118 3.21 59.58 67.69
N VAL A 119 2.41 58.55 67.38
CA VAL A 119 1.23 58.19 68.19
C VAL A 119 1.61 57.75 69.60
N GLU A 120 2.71 57.00 69.76
CA GLU A 120 3.21 56.65 71.10
C GLU A 120 3.71 57.87 71.88
N ARG A 121 4.40 58.81 71.22
CA ARG A 121 4.76 60.10 71.85
C ARG A 121 3.51 60.89 72.24
N PHE A 122 2.52 60.97 71.35
CA PHE A 122 1.26 61.64 71.62
C PHE A 122 0.56 61.05 72.83
N LYS A 123 0.48 59.72 72.94
CA LYS A 123 -0.10 59.03 74.10
C LYS A 123 0.57 59.44 75.41
N SER A 124 1.91 59.49 75.43
CA SER A 124 2.68 59.90 76.60
C SER A 124 2.37 61.35 77.02
N HIS A 125 2.51 62.30 76.08
CA HIS A 125 2.29 63.73 76.35
C HIS A 125 0.82 64.05 76.66
N ASN A 126 -0.11 63.47 75.92
CA ASN A 126 -1.55 63.66 76.14
C ASN A 126 -2.00 63.07 77.47
N SER A 127 -1.42 61.97 77.95
CA SER A 127 -1.72 61.44 79.29
C SER A 127 -1.31 62.42 80.39
N ILE A 128 -0.12 63.02 80.29
CA ILE A 128 0.34 64.04 81.26
C ILE A 128 -0.57 65.27 81.25
N LEU A 129 -0.92 65.75 80.06
CA LEU A 129 -1.83 66.88 79.87
C LEU A 129 -3.22 66.58 80.45
N ARG A 130 -3.81 65.41 80.13
CA ARG A 130 -5.15 65.02 80.58
C ARG A 130 -5.21 64.82 82.09
N ASN A 131 -4.19 64.23 82.69
CA ASN A 131 -4.08 64.13 84.14
C ASN A 131 -4.08 65.51 84.81
N SER A 132 -3.37 66.48 84.23
CA SER A 132 -3.33 67.84 84.78
C SER A 132 -4.65 68.59 84.59
N LEU A 133 -5.30 68.44 83.44
CA LEU A 133 -6.63 69.03 83.17
C LEU A 133 -7.73 68.43 84.04
N ALA A 134 -7.69 67.12 84.29
CA ALA A 134 -8.65 66.43 85.14
C ALA A 134 -8.55 66.85 86.62
N PHE A 135 -7.38 67.33 87.05
CA PHE A 135 -7.13 67.80 88.41
C PHE A 135 -7.58 69.24 88.67
N LEU A 136 -7.75 70.07 87.62
CA LEU A 136 -8.11 71.48 87.77
C LEU A 136 -9.41 71.71 88.56
N PRO A 137 -10.53 70.99 88.30
CA PRO A 137 -11.76 71.18 89.06
C PRO A 137 -11.62 70.82 90.55
N SER A 138 -10.87 69.76 90.88
CA SER A 138 -10.61 69.40 92.29
C SER A 138 -9.73 70.42 93.00
N ALA A 139 -8.74 70.99 92.30
CA ALA A 139 -7.88 72.04 92.84
C ALA A 139 -8.68 73.32 93.12
N GLU A 140 -9.60 73.67 92.22
CA GLU A 140 -10.54 74.77 92.38
C GLU A 140 -11.44 74.57 93.62
N ASP A 141 -12.05 73.38 93.76
CA ASP A 141 -12.90 73.05 94.90
C ASP A 141 -12.15 73.13 96.25
N ASP A 142 -10.90 72.67 96.30
CA ASP A 142 -10.06 72.73 97.50
C ASP A 142 -9.72 74.18 97.88
N ILE A 143 -9.36 75.01 96.90
CA ILE A 143 -9.07 76.44 97.12
C ILE A 143 -10.35 77.19 97.56
N GLN A 144 -11.50 76.91 96.94
CA GLN A 144 -12.77 77.54 97.29
C GLN A 144 -13.25 77.16 98.69
N ARG A 145 -13.04 75.90 99.12
CA ARG A 145 -13.31 75.47 100.50
C ARG A 145 -12.48 76.23 101.52
N GLN A 146 -11.16 76.33 101.29
CA GLN A 146 -10.26 77.08 102.18
C GLN A 146 -10.61 78.58 102.25
N LEU A 147 -11.02 79.19 101.14
CA LEU A 147 -11.48 80.59 101.10
C LEU A 147 -12.79 80.81 101.86
N SER A 148 -13.67 79.81 101.91
CA SER A 148 -14.96 79.89 102.59
C SER A 148 -14.81 79.87 104.12
N ASP A 149 -13.77 79.20 104.62
CA ASP A 149 -13.46 79.05 106.05
C ASP A 149 -12.78 80.28 106.69
N LEU A 150 -12.43 81.31 105.90
CA LEU A 150 -11.82 82.56 106.39
C LEU A 150 -12.84 83.51 107.05
N ASP A 151 -12.38 84.30 108.03
CA ASP A 151 -13.18 85.36 108.65
C ASP A 151 -13.48 86.53 107.67
N ASP A 152 -14.48 87.36 107.97
CA ASP A 152 -14.94 88.40 107.04
C ASP A 152 -13.89 89.48 106.72
N GLN A 153 -12.93 89.76 107.62
CA GLN A 153 -11.83 90.70 107.35
C GLN A 153 -10.75 90.07 106.46
N GLN A 154 -10.42 88.80 106.71
CA GLN A 154 -9.49 88.02 105.91
C GLN A 154 -10.05 87.79 104.50
N ARG A 155 -11.34 87.47 104.37
CA ARG A 155 -12.00 87.26 103.08
C ARG A 155 -11.90 88.48 102.16
N ILE A 156 -12.05 89.71 102.69
CA ILE A 156 -11.89 90.96 101.92
C ILE A 156 -10.42 91.15 101.52
N SER A 157 -9.46 90.88 102.42
CA SER A 157 -8.03 91.03 102.12
C SER A 157 -7.51 90.02 101.08
N GLN A 158 -8.12 88.83 101.00
CA GLN A 158 -7.74 87.74 100.11
C GLN A 158 -8.59 87.64 98.83
N GLN A 159 -9.62 88.47 98.68
CA GLN A 159 -10.54 88.45 97.54
C GLN A 159 -9.84 88.64 96.19
N ASN A 160 -8.83 89.52 96.13
CA ASN A 160 -8.05 89.74 94.91
C ASN A 160 -7.25 88.49 94.49
N ILE A 161 -6.78 87.69 95.44
CA ILE A 161 -6.00 86.48 95.17
C ILE A 161 -6.93 85.35 94.72
N ALA A 162 -8.14 85.27 95.29
CA ALA A 162 -9.18 84.39 94.78
C ALA A 162 -9.52 84.72 93.31
N ILE A 163 -9.73 85.99 92.98
CA ILE A 163 -9.98 86.44 91.59
C ILE A 163 -8.81 86.07 90.68
N ASP A 164 -7.56 86.38 91.07
CA ASP A 164 -6.37 86.02 90.29
C ASP A 164 -6.26 84.49 90.06
N THR A 165 -6.72 83.69 91.03
CA THR A 165 -6.71 82.22 90.95
C THR A 165 -7.78 81.70 89.98
N TYR A 166 -8.99 82.27 90.02
CA TYR A 166 -10.08 81.96 89.07
C TYR A 166 -9.73 82.40 87.65
N ASP A 167 -9.15 83.59 87.48
CA ASP A 167 -8.69 84.09 86.17
C ASP A 167 -7.60 83.19 85.59
N LEU A 168 -6.67 82.69 86.43
CA LEU A 168 -5.64 81.74 86.02
C LEU A 168 -6.24 80.39 85.61
N LEU A 169 -7.18 79.84 86.39
CA LEU A 169 -7.91 78.61 86.08
C LEU A 169 -8.66 78.72 84.75
N LEU A 170 -9.44 79.80 84.58
CA LEU A 170 -10.21 80.06 83.37
C LEU A 170 -9.29 80.21 82.15
N SER A 171 -8.23 81.01 82.27
CA SER A 171 -7.24 81.18 81.19
C SER A 171 -6.56 79.85 80.83
N SER A 172 -6.31 78.99 81.81
CA SER A 172 -5.73 77.65 81.60
C SER A 172 -6.68 76.70 80.89
N LEU A 173 -7.98 76.72 81.24
CA LEU A 173 -9.01 75.93 80.57
C LEU A 173 -9.26 76.43 79.13
N GLU A 174 -9.26 77.75 78.92
CA GLU A 174 -9.36 78.36 77.59
C GLU A 174 -8.15 77.99 76.72
N PHE A 175 -6.94 78.07 77.26
CA PHE A 175 -5.71 77.67 76.57
C PHE A 175 -5.69 76.17 76.20
N ALA A 176 -6.24 75.33 77.07
CA ALA A 176 -6.39 73.90 76.81
C ALA A 176 -7.36 73.59 75.64
N GLN A 177 -8.30 74.49 75.35
CA GLN A 177 -9.17 74.38 74.17
C GLN A 177 -8.57 75.05 72.93
N VAL A 178 -8.01 76.25 73.10
CA VAL A 178 -7.44 77.08 72.04
C VAL A 178 -6.07 77.59 72.49
N SER A 179 -5.01 76.99 71.95
CA SER A 179 -3.64 77.42 72.21
C SER A 179 -3.32 78.69 71.44
N SER A 180 -2.94 79.76 72.14
CA SER A 180 -2.41 81.00 71.54
C SER A 180 -1.29 81.59 72.39
N ASP A 181 -0.38 82.32 71.74
CA ASP A 181 0.73 82.98 72.43
C ASP A 181 0.25 84.02 73.45
N ASP A 182 -0.85 84.72 73.13
CA ASP A 182 -1.49 85.69 74.02
C ASP A 182 -1.98 85.02 75.32
N LYS A 183 -2.67 83.89 75.20
CA LYS A 183 -3.18 83.14 76.37
C LYS A 183 -2.06 82.49 77.17
N ALA A 184 -1.00 82.02 76.50
CA ALA A 184 0.20 81.53 77.17
C ALA A 184 0.87 82.64 78.00
N ALA A 185 0.94 83.87 77.46
CA ALA A 185 1.45 85.03 78.18
C ALA A 185 0.57 85.40 79.39
N ASP A 186 -0.76 85.39 79.24
CA ASP A 186 -1.71 85.64 80.33
C ASP A 186 -1.52 84.64 81.49
N ILE A 187 -1.39 83.34 81.17
CA ILE A 187 -1.13 82.28 82.16
C ILE A 187 0.20 82.50 82.87
N LEU A 188 1.27 82.85 82.15
CA LEU A 188 2.57 83.14 82.75
C LEU A 188 2.53 84.35 83.70
N VAL A 189 1.78 85.40 83.34
CA VAL A 189 1.56 86.55 84.21
C VAL A 189 0.77 86.14 85.46
N GLY A 190 -0.30 85.34 85.29
CA GLY A 190 -1.10 84.83 86.39
C GLY A 190 -0.29 83.94 87.36
N LEU A 191 0.52 83.01 86.85
CA LEU A 191 1.43 82.18 87.65
C LEU A 191 2.42 83.03 88.46
N ASN A 192 3.02 84.06 87.86
CA ASN A 192 3.94 84.97 88.56
C ASN A 192 3.23 85.78 89.65
N LYS A 193 2.03 86.31 89.37
CA LYS A 193 1.21 87.01 90.38
C LYS A 193 0.89 86.11 91.56
N LEU A 194 0.47 84.86 91.30
CA LEU A 194 0.15 83.87 92.31
C LEU A 194 1.36 83.51 93.17
N ALA A 195 2.54 83.34 92.56
CA ALA A 195 3.79 83.06 93.25
C ALA A 195 4.22 84.21 94.19
N VAL A 196 4.08 85.47 93.76
CA VAL A 196 4.39 86.65 94.59
C VAL A 196 3.38 86.80 95.73
N ASN A 197 2.10 86.56 95.45
CA ASN A 197 1.02 86.68 96.43
C ASN A 197 0.95 85.48 97.39
N LYS A 198 1.62 84.35 97.11
CA LYS A 198 1.65 83.16 97.97
C LYS A 198 2.03 83.51 99.41
N ALA A 199 3.03 84.37 99.61
CA ALA A 199 3.48 84.77 100.95
C ALA A 199 2.46 85.59 101.76
N ARG A 200 1.35 86.02 101.13
CA ARG A 200 0.26 86.77 101.76
C ARG A 200 -0.96 85.88 102.07
N LEU A 201 -0.96 84.63 101.61
CA LEU A 201 -2.03 83.67 101.86
C LEU A 201 -1.86 83.01 103.25
N PRO A 202 -2.95 82.47 103.83
CA PRO A 202 -2.86 81.56 104.97
C PRO A 202 -2.04 80.30 104.63
N GLU A 203 -1.30 79.76 105.59
CA GLU A 203 -0.47 78.56 105.38
C GLU A 203 -1.27 77.36 104.85
N ALA A 204 -2.54 77.23 105.25
CA ALA A 204 -3.45 76.17 104.77
C ALA A 204 -3.72 76.23 103.26
N MET A 205 -3.46 77.37 102.60
CA MET A 205 -3.65 77.56 101.16
C MET A 205 -2.37 77.40 100.34
N TYR A 206 -1.21 77.23 100.99
CA TYR A 206 0.06 77.11 100.26
C TYR A 206 0.11 75.88 99.37
N ASP A 207 -0.32 74.72 99.90
CA ASP A 207 -0.27 73.45 99.16
C ASP A 207 -1.26 73.42 97.99
N PRO A 208 -2.56 73.77 98.14
CA PRO A 208 -3.50 73.79 97.02
C PRO A 208 -3.08 74.73 95.88
N VAL A 209 -2.57 75.92 96.23
CA VAL A 209 -2.13 76.95 95.26
C VAL A 209 -0.85 76.53 94.54
N GLU A 210 0.08 75.85 95.23
CA GLU A 210 1.27 75.29 94.63
C GLU A 210 0.96 74.11 93.70
N ILE A 211 0.08 73.21 94.13
CA ILE A 211 -0.39 72.09 93.30
C ILE A 211 -1.08 72.62 92.03
N LEU A 212 -1.96 73.62 92.16
CA LEU A 212 -2.59 74.28 91.01
C LEU A 212 -1.57 74.89 90.06
N SER A 213 -0.62 75.67 90.59
CA SER A 213 0.45 76.31 89.78
C SER A 213 1.28 75.29 89.01
N ASN A 214 1.58 74.15 89.63
CA ASN A 214 2.31 73.05 89.00
C ASN A 214 1.50 72.44 87.85
N HIS A 215 0.21 72.13 88.06
CA HIS A 215 -0.63 71.58 86.99
C HIS A 215 -0.86 72.58 85.84
N VAL A 216 -1.06 73.87 86.14
CA VAL A 216 -1.17 74.93 85.12
C VAL A 216 0.13 75.07 84.31
N SER A 217 1.29 75.00 84.98
CA SER A 217 2.60 75.01 84.30
C SER A 217 2.80 73.79 83.39
N VAL A 218 2.30 72.62 83.81
CA VAL A 218 2.30 71.41 82.98
C VAL A 218 1.40 71.59 81.76
N ILE A 219 0.19 72.14 81.93
CA ILE A 219 -0.72 72.41 80.80
C ILE A 219 -0.06 73.38 79.80
N LEU A 220 0.54 74.46 80.29
CA LEU A 220 1.24 75.44 79.46
C LEU A 220 2.36 74.82 78.62
N ARG A 221 3.09 73.84 79.19
CA ARG A 221 4.19 73.14 78.52
C ARG A 221 3.73 72.04 77.57
N GLU A 222 2.78 71.22 77.98
CA GLU A 222 2.39 70.00 77.24
C GLU A 222 1.39 70.30 76.11
N GLN A 223 0.53 71.31 76.25
CA GLN A 223 -0.50 71.63 75.25
C GLN A 223 0.07 71.95 73.85
N PRO A 224 1.13 72.77 73.69
CA PRO A 224 1.73 73.00 72.37
C PRO A 224 2.34 71.73 71.76
N ILE A 225 2.98 70.89 72.59
CA ILE A 225 3.59 69.63 72.16
C ILE A 225 2.53 68.66 71.63
N VAL A 226 1.40 68.53 72.35
CA VAL A 226 0.29 67.68 71.93
C VAL A 226 -0.31 68.16 70.61
N ASN A 227 -0.43 69.48 70.39
CA ASN A 227 -0.93 70.03 69.13
C ASN A 227 0.04 69.78 67.96
N ASP A 228 1.36 69.99 68.15
CA ASP A 228 2.38 69.67 67.14
C ASP A 228 2.36 68.18 66.76
N LEU A 229 2.30 67.30 67.76
CA LEU A 229 2.24 65.86 67.52
C LEU A 229 0.99 65.47 66.72
N LEU A 230 -0.17 66.07 67.01
CA LEU A 230 -1.39 65.82 66.25
C LEU A 230 -1.26 66.26 64.80
N GLU A 231 -0.76 67.47 64.55
CA GLU A 231 -0.54 67.98 63.20
C GLU A 231 0.37 67.05 62.40
N ARG A 232 1.50 66.64 63.00
CA ARG A 232 2.45 65.71 62.40
C ARG A 232 1.87 64.31 62.16
N ILE A 233 1.07 63.77 63.08
CA ILE A 233 0.40 62.47 62.89
C ILE A 233 -0.55 62.51 61.68
N THR A 234 -1.29 63.61 61.52
CA THR A 234 -2.26 63.77 60.43
C THR A 234 -1.60 64.06 59.07
N SER A 235 -0.37 64.60 59.06
CA SER A 235 0.34 64.92 57.81
C SER A 235 1.11 63.73 57.22
N ILE A 236 1.33 62.65 57.97
CA ILE A 236 2.02 61.46 57.44
C ILE A 236 1.15 60.77 56.38
N PRO A 237 1.65 60.60 55.14
CA PRO A 237 0.83 60.17 54.01
C PRO A 237 0.69 58.64 53.89
N VAL A 238 0.30 57.94 54.97
CA VAL A 238 0.15 56.47 54.96
C VAL A 238 -0.85 56.01 53.90
N ALA A 239 -1.98 56.71 53.78
CA ALA A 239 -3.02 56.39 52.80
C ALA A 239 -2.54 56.57 51.34
N GLU A 240 -1.74 57.59 51.07
CA GLU A 240 -1.16 57.85 49.74
C GLU A 240 -0.15 56.76 49.37
N ARG A 241 0.69 56.30 50.32
CA ARG A 241 1.62 55.19 50.09
C ARG A 241 0.91 53.87 49.76
N LEU A 242 -0.25 53.63 50.35
CA LEU A 242 -1.09 52.47 50.00
C LEU A 242 -1.74 52.62 48.62
N ASP A 243 -2.06 53.85 48.21
CA ASP A 243 -2.57 54.13 46.86
C ASP A 243 -1.48 53.90 45.81
N ASP A 244 -0.21 54.27 46.08
CA ASP A 244 0.94 53.98 45.22
C ASP A 244 1.07 52.45 44.96
N ILE A 245 0.96 51.64 46.02
CA ILE A 245 0.97 50.17 45.92
C ILE A 245 -0.22 49.67 45.08
N THR A 246 -1.40 50.23 45.31
CA THR A 246 -2.62 49.86 44.57
C THR A 246 -2.49 50.16 43.08
N VAL A 247 -1.86 51.28 42.71
CA VAL A 247 -1.58 51.64 41.31
C VAL A 247 -0.67 50.59 40.67
N LEU A 248 0.38 50.16 41.37
CA LEU A 248 1.29 49.11 40.86
C LEU A 248 0.55 47.77 40.67
N LEU A 249 -0.25 47.34 41.65
CA LEU A 249 -1.08 46.13 41.55
C LEU A 249 -2.04 46.19 40.35
N ASN A 250 -2.71 47.32 40.14
CA ASN A 250 -3.60 47.51 38.99
C ASN A 250 -2.83 47.43 37.66
N SER A 251 -1.61 47.97 37.62
CA SER A 251 -0.77 47.96 36.43
C SER A 251 -0.29 46.55 36.08
N ASP A 252 0.09 45.76 37.08
CA ASP A 252 0.49 44.36 36.90
C ASP A 252 -0.70 43.51 36.44
N GLN A 253 -1.89 43.70 37.03
CA GLN A 253 -3.11 43.02 36.60
C GLN A 253 -3.47 43.36 35.15
N LEU A 254 -3.41 44.64 34.77
CA LEU A 254 -3.68 45.06 33.39
C LEU A 254 -2.70 44.42 32.40
N GLN A 255 -1.42 44.31 32.76
CA GLN A 255 -0.43 43.63 31.92
C GLN A 255 -0.72 42.13 31.80
N ALA A 256 -1.10 41.48 32.90
CA ALA A 256 -1.50 40.07 32.90
C ALA A 256 -2.72 39.84 31.99
N ASP A 257 -3.75 40.68 32.11
CA ASP A 257 -4.96 40.62 31.28
C ASP A 257 -4.66 40.84 29.80
N ILE A 258 -3.77 41.80 29.47
CA ILE A 258 -3.34 42.03 28.07
C ILE A 258 -2.59 40.81 27.52
N GLN A 259 -1.73 40.17 28.33
CA GLN A 259 -1.03 38.95 27.92
C GLN A 259 -1.99 37.79 27.70
N ASP A 260 -2.97 37.62 28.59
CA ASP A 260 -4.00 36.59 28.47
C ASP A 260 -4.89 36.80 27.24
N GLN A 261 -5.34 38.03 26.98
CA GLN A 261 -6.08 38.38 25.76
C GLN A 261 -5.27 38.10 24.49
N LYS A 262 -3.96 38.37 24.49
CA LYS A 262 -3.07 38.03 23.37
C LYS A 262 -2.99 36.52 23.17
N ALA A 263 -2.85 35.75 24.24
CA ALA A 263 -2.83 34.29 24.17
C ALA A 263 -4.14 33.74 23.60
N HIS A 264 -5.29 34.22 24.07
CA HIS A 264 -6.61 33.86 23.51
C HIS A 264 -6.74 34.20 22.03
N ARG A 265 -6.31 35.41 21.62
CA ARG A 265 -6.32 35.81 20.20
C ARG A 265 -5.43 34.90 19.35
N TYR A 266 -4.23 34.56 19.82
CA TYR A 266 -3.38 33.60 19.11
C TYR A 266 -4.02 32.22 19.03
N LEU A 267 -4.61 31.72 20.11
CA LEU A 267 -5.31 30.43 20.13
C LEU A 267 -6.48 30.41 19.12
N LEU A 268 -7.25 31.48 19.01
CA LEU A 268 -8.30 31.64 17.99
C LEU A 268 -7.73 31.66 16.57
N VAL A 269 -6.66 32.43 16.32
CA VAL A 269 -6.04 32.48 14.97
C VAL A 269 -5.48 31.12 14.56
N PHE A 270 -4.72 30.45 15.44
CA PHE A 270 -4.15 29.13 15.14
C PHE A 270 -5.22 28.05 15.01
N SER A 271 -6.29 28.07 15.81
CA SER A 271 -7.41 27.12 15.64
C SER A 271 -8.15 27.33 14.32
N VAL A 272 -8.42 28.57 13.90
CA VAL A 272 -9.02 28.86 12.59
C VAL A 272 -8.10 28.40 11.45
N LEU A 273 -6.79 28.66 11.53
CA LEU A 273 -5.82 28.18 10.55
C LEU A 273 -5.78 26.65 10.47
N LEU A 274 -5.86 25.96 11.62
CA LEU A 274 -5.91 24.51 11.67
C LEU A 274 -7.18 23.96 11.00
N VAL A 275 -8.34 24.56 11.28
CA VAL A 275 -9.62 24.18 10.65
C VAL A 275 -9.57 24.40 9.13
N LEU A 276 -9.05 25.54 8.67
CA LEU A 276 -8.88 25.81 7.24
C LEU A 276 -7.92 24.81 6.56
N LEU A 277 -6.84 24.44 7.25
CA LEU A 277 -5.89 23.44 6.78
C LEU A 277 -6.54 22.05 6.66
N ILE A 278 -7.31 21.63 7.66
CA ILE A 278 -8.06 20.36 7.66
C ILE A 278 -9.08 20.37 6.51
N LEU A 279 -9.85 21.46 6.35
CA LEU A 279 -10.82 21.60 5.27
C LEU A 279 -10.14 21.52 3.89
N TYR A 280 -9.01 22.19 3.73
CA TYR A 280 -8.21 22.13 2.50
C TYR A 280 -7.74 20.68 2.21
N LEU A 281 -7.22 19.97 3.21
CA LEU A 281 -6.78 18.58 3.08
C LEU A 281 -7.96 17.65 2.72
N ALA A 282 -9.12 17.83 3.35
CA ALA A 282 -10.34 17.07 3.05
C ALA A 282 -10.80 17.29 1.60
N LEU A 283 -10.90 18.55 1.16
CA LEU A 283 -11.27 18.87 -0.23
C LEU A 283 -10.25 18.30 -1.24
N ARG A 284 -8.96 18.36 -0.91
CA ARG A 284 -7.90 17.76 -1.74
C ARG A 284 -8.06 16.24 -1.82
N LEU A 285 -8.38 15.56 -0.71
CA LEU A 285 -8.58 14.12 -0.65
C LEU A 285 -9.78 13.70 -1.51
N ILE A 286 -10.91 14.40 -1.37
CA ILE A 286 -12.13 14.16 -2.16
C ILE A 286 -11.85 14.31 -3.67
N ARG A 287 -11.15 15.38 -4.08
CA ARG A 287 -10.76 15.57 -5.48
C ARG A 287 -9.83 14.46 -5.98
N SER A 288 -8.88 14.04 -5.16
CA SER A 288 -7.96 12.96 -5.52
C SER A 288 -8.71 11.64 -5.71
N TYR A 289 -9.64 11.32 -4.80
CA TYR A 289 -10.46 10.12 -4.87
C TYR A 289 -11.35 10.12 -6.12
N ALA A 290 -11.97 11.26 -6.45
CA ALA A 290 -12.80 11.39 -7.65
C ALA A 290 -11.99 11.15 -8.95
N VAL A 291 -10.75 11.65 -9.03
CA VAL A 291 -9.87 11.41 -10.18
C VAL A 291 -9.48 9.94 -10.28
N ILE A 292 -9.07 9.33 -9.17
CA ILE A 292 -8.70 7.90 -9.13
C ILE A 292 -9.89 7.04 -9.54
N SER A 293 -11.09 7.32 -9.02
CA SER A 293 -12.30 6.59 -9.37
C SER A 293 -12.59 6.69 -10.86
N ARG A 294 -12.52 7.88 -11.47
CA ARG A 294 -12.73 8.06 -12.92
C ARG A 294 -11.72 7.24 -13.73
N VAL A 295 -10.43 7.36 -13.41
CA VAL A 295 -9.38 6.61 -14.12
C VAL A 295 -9.59 5.11 -14.00
N ASN A 296 -10.01 4.62 -12.84
CA ASN A 296 -10.24 3.20 -12.63
C ASN A 296 -11.45 2.70 -13.45
N THR A 297 -12.52 3.50 -13.54
CA THR A 297 -13.67 3.19 -14.40
C THR A 297 -13.29 3.20 -15.87
N ASP A 298 -12.51 4.19 -16.32
CA ASP A 298 -12.04 4.27 -17.71
C ASP A 298 -11.13 3.07 -18.06
N LEU A 299 -10.24 2.68 -17.14
CA LEU A 299 -9.37 1.52 -17.29
C LEU A 299 -10.17 0.21 -17.37
N GLN A 300 -11.19 0.06 -16.53
CA GLN A 300 -12.03 -1.13 -16.54
C GLN A 300 -12.83 -1.26 -17.84
N SER A 301 -13.42 -0.17 -18.33
CA SER A 301 -14.08 -0.12 -19.64
C SER A 301 -13.13 -0.45 -20.79
N ALA A 302 -11.90 0.09 -20.76
CA ALA A 302 -10.88 -0.23 -21.76
C ALA A 302 -10.47 -1.71 -21.74
N ASN A 303 -10.35 -2.32 -20.56
CA ASN A 303 -10.06 -3.74 -20.41
C ASN A 303 -11.20 -4.62 -20.95
N GLU A 304 -12.44 -4.33 -20.59
CA GLU A 304 -13.62 -5.08 -21.09
C GLU A 304 -13.70 -5.02 -22.62
N HIS A 305 -13.50 -3.83 -23.21
CA HIS A 305 -13.46 -3.67 -24.65
C HIS A 305 -12.29 -4.41 -25.31
N LEU A 306 -11.13 -4.45 -24.63
CA LEU A 306 -9.97 -5.20 -25.13
C LEU A 306 -10.23 -6.71 -25.10
N GLU A 307 -10.82 -7.24 -24.03
CA GLU A 307 -11.21 -8.64 -23.90
C GLU A 307 -12.17 -9.06 -25.01
N GLN A 308 -13.24 -8.28 -25.24
CA GLN A 308 -14.18 -8.53 -26.34
C GLN A 308 -13.48 -8.57 -27.70
N ARG A 309 -12.57 -7.62 -27.96
CA ARG A 309 -11.85 -7.55 -29.24
C ARG A 309 -10.86 -8.69 -29.41
N VAL A 310 -10.24 -9.18 -28.33
CA VAL A 310 -9.39 -10.37 -28.35
C VAL A 310 -10.23 -11.61 -28.66
N GLU A 311 -11.39 -11.77 -28.02
CA GLU A 311 -12.30 -12.90 -28.25
C GLU A 311 -12.81 -12.93 -29.69
N GLU A 312 -13.28 -11.79 -30.21
CA GLU A 312 -13.75 -11.64 -31.59
C GLU A 312 -12.65 -12.00 -32.59
N ARG A 313 -11.43 -11.45 -32.42
CA ARG A 313 -10.30 -11.74 -33.31
C ARG A 313 -9.84 -13.18 -33.22
N THR A 314 -9.88 -13.79 -32.04
CA THR A 314 -9.53 -15.20 -31.85
C THR A 314 -10.53 -16.11 -32.57
N ARG A 315 -11.83 -15.77 -32.53
CA ARG A 315 -12.87 -16.49 -33.26
C ARG A 315 -12.71 -16.36 -34.78
N GLU A 316 -12.50 -15.14 -35.28
CA GLU A 316 -12.26 -14.86 -36.71
C GLU A 316 -11.03 -15.62 -37.22
N LEU A 317 -9.93 -15.62 -36.46
CA LEU A 317 -8.73 -16.39 -36.76
C LEU A 317 -9.02 -17.89 -36.87
N LYS A 318 -9.77 -18.45 -35.91
CA LYS A 318 -10.11 -19.87 -35.90
C LYS A 318 -10.99 -20.28 -37.08
N GLU A 319 -11.95 -19.44 -37.45
CA GLU A 319 -12.83 -19.65 -38.60
C GLU A 319 -12.04 -19.60 -39.92
N THR A 320 -11.22 -18.55 -40.10
CA THR A 320 -10.35 -18.41 -41.27
C THR A 320 -9.37 -19.58 -41.40
N GLN A 321 -8.81 -20.04 -40.28
CA GLN A 321 -7.90 -21.18 -40.26
C GLN A 321 -8.61 -22.49 -40.68
N SER A 322 -9.87 -22.69 -40.24
CA SER A 322 -10.69 -23.83 -40.65
C SER A 322 -10.98 -23.80 -42.15
N GLU A 323 -11.34 -22.63 -42.69
CA GLU A 323 -11.61 -22.45 -44.12
C GLU A 323 -10.37 -22.71 -44.98
N LEU A 324 -9.20 -22.22 -44.55
CA LEU A 324 -7.92 -22.50 -45.22
C LEU A 324 -7.59 -24.00 -45.21
N LEU A 325 -7.85 -24.69 -44.10
CA LEU A 325 -7.62 -26.13 -43.98
C LEU A 325 -8.53 -26.92 -44.93
N ASP A 326 -9.82 -26.57 -45.01
CA ASP A 326 -10.76 -27.21 -45.92
C ASP A 326 -10.42 -26.96 -47.40
N THR A 327 -10.00 -25.74 -47.72
CA THR A 327 -9.54 -25.37 -49.07
C THR A 327 -8.29 -26.16 -49.46
N ALA A 328 -7.31 -26.25 -48.56
CA ALA A 328 -6.09 -27.05 -48.77
C ALA A 328 -6.43 -28.55 -48.95
N ARG A 329 -7.40 -29.06 -48.18
CA ARG A 329 -7.87 -30.45 -48.30
C ARG A 329 -8.52 -30.73 -49.65
N GLN A 330 -9.36 -29.81 -50.14
CA GLN A 330 -10.00 -29.94 -51.45
C GLN A 330 -8.99 -29.85 -52.60
N ALA A 331 -8.03 -28.93 -52.54
CA ALA A 331 -6.98 -28.81 -53.53
C ALA A 331 -6.10 -30.08 -53.61
N GLY A 332 -5.68 -30.61 -52.44
CA GLY A 332 -4.93 -31.86 -52.39
C GLY A 332 -5.71 -33.07 -52.92
N MET A 333 -7.01 -33.14 -52.65
CA MET A 333 -7.89 -34.20 -53.20
C MET A 333 -8.02 -34.10 -54.74
N ALA A 334 -8.11 -32.89 -55.29
CA ALA A 334 -8.20 -32.67 -56.74
C ALA A 334 -6.89 -33.05 -57.46
N GLU A 335 -5.74 -32.73 -56.87
CA GLU A 335 -4.42 -33.10 -57.40
C GLU A 335 -4.23 -34.62 -57.42
N ILE A 336 -4.58 -35.28 -56.32
CA ILE A 336 -4.57 -36.73 -56.20
C ILE A 336 -5.46 -37.39 -57.26
N ALA A 337 -6.71 -36.94 -57.40
CA ALA A 337 -7.65 -37.51 -58.36
C ALA A 337 -7.13 -37.37 -59.81
N THR A 338 -6.51 -36.22 -60.13
CA THR A 338 -5.92 -35.95 -61.45
C THR A 338 -4.76 -36.92 -61.76
N ASN A 339 -3.86 -37.12 -60.80
CA ASN A 339 -2.73 -38.04 -60.96
C ASN A 339 -3.17 -39.50 -61.15
N VAL A 340 -4.21 -39.93 -60.43
CA VAL A 340 -4.77 -41.29 -60.55
C VAL A 340 -5.40 -41.51 -61.91
N LEU A 341 -6.23 -40.57 -62.35
CA LEU A 341 -6.88 -40.63 -63.66
C LEU A 341 -5.84 -40.68 -64.78
N HIS A 342 -4.78 -39.88 -64.68
CA HIS A 342 -3.69 -39.89 -65.65
C HIS A 342 -2.98 -41.25 -65.70
N ASN A 343 -2.62 -41.83 -64.55
CA ASN A 343 -1.87 -43.08 -64.50
C ASN A 343 -2.72 -44.30 -64.91
N VAL A 344 -3.98 -44.37 -64.45
CA VAL A 344 -4.91 -45.43 -64.88
C VAL A 344 -5.23 -45.30 -66.37
N GLY A 345 -5.44 -44.07 -66.87
CA GLY A 345 -5.69 -43.80 -68.29
C GLY A 345 -4.57 -44.30 -69.20
N ASN A 346 -3.31 -44.11 -68.79
CA ASN A 346 -2.16 -44.61 -69.54
C ASN A 346 -2.14 -46.14 -69.64
N VAL A 347 -2.45 -46.85 -68.55
CA VAL A 347 -2.47 -48.33 -68.55
C VAL A 347 -3.69 -48.88 -69.30
N LEU A 348 -4.85 -48.22 -69.19
CA LEU A 348 -6.05 -48.58 -69.96
C LEU A 348 -5.83 -48.50 -71.46
N ASN A 349 -5.02 -47.55 -71.94
CA ASN A 349 -4.68 -47.48 -73.35
C ASN A 349 -3.94 -48.75 -73.81
N SER A 350 -3.01 -49.28 -72.99
CA SER A 350 -2.34 -50.55 -73.28
C SER A 350 -3.30 -51.74 -73.27
N VAL A 351 -4.23 -51.80 -72.32
CA VAL A 351 -5.30 -52.84 -72.28
C VAL A 351 -6.12 -52.81 -73.56
N ASN A 352 -6.52 -51.61 -74.01
CA ASN A 352 -7.37 -51.44 -75.19
C ASN A 352 -6.65 -51.87 -76.47
N ILE A 353 -5.36 -51.52 -76.63
CA ILE A 353 -4.54 -51.92 -77.77
C ILE A 353 -4.36 -53.45 -77.83
N SER A 354 -3.99 -54.10 -76.71
CA SER A 354 -3.82 -55.55 -76.67
C SER A 354 -5.15 -56.28 -76.94
N SER A 355 -6.27 -55.77 -76.42
CA SER A 355 -7.61 -56.29 -76.72
C SER A 355 -7.97 -56.17 -78.21
N GLU A 356 -7.65 -55.04 -78.84
CA GLU A 356 -7.90 -54.84 -80.27
C GLU A 356 -7.05 -55.77 -81.15
N ILE A 357 -5.77 -55.94 -80.82
CA ILE A 357 -4.86 -56.86 -81.52
C ILE A 357 -5.38 -58.30 -81.40
N LEU A 358 -5.78 -58.72 -80.20
CA LEU A 358 -6.34 -60.04 -79.95
C LEU A 358 -7.62 -60.28 -80.75
N SER A 359 -8.54 -59.32 -80.74
CA SER A 359 -9.79 -59.35 -81.52
C SER A 359 -9.52 -59.45 -83.03
N ARG A 360 -8.54 -58.69 -83.53
CA ARG A 360 -8.15 -58.71 -84.95
C ARG A 360 -7.57 -60.07 -85.34
N LYS A 361 -6.66 -60.63 -84.53
CA LYS A 361 -6.06 -61.96 -84.75
C LYS A 361 -7.11 -63.06 -84.75
N LEU A 362 -8.04 -63.04 -83.80
CA LEU A 362 -9.16 -63.99 -83.75
C LEU A 362 -10.01 -63.95 -85.03
N ARG A 363 -10.36 -62.75 -85.51
CA ARG A 363 -11.18 -62.60 -86.74
C ARG A 363 -10.49 -63.10 -87.99
N SER A 364 -9.16 -62.95 -88.10
CA SER A 364 -8.39 -63.35 -89.28
C SER A 364 -7.75 -64.74 -89.19
N SER A 365 -8.09 -65.54 -88.17
CA SER A 365 -7.41 -66.79 -87.86
C SER A 365 -7.43 -67.78 -89.03
N LYS A 366 -6.27 -68.41 -89.26
CA LYS A 366 -6.15 -69.49 -90.26
C LYS A 366 -6.83 -70.78 -89.83
N ALA A 367 -7.29 -70.92 -88.59
CA ALA A 367 -8.05 -72.07 -88.11
C ALA A 367 -9.31 -72.36 -88.95
N LEU A 368 -9.93 -71.33 -89.55
CA LEU A 368 -11.05 -71.50 -90.48
C LEU A 368 -10.69 -72.33 -91.72
N GLY A 369 -9.42 -72.33 -92.12
CA GLY A 369 -8.90 -73.18 -93.21
C GLY A 369 -8.95 -74.67 -92.88
N LEU A 370 -8.90 -75.05 -91.60
CA LEU A 370 -9.02 -76.45 -91.15
C LEU A 370 -10.40 -77.01 -91.49
N GLY A 371 -11.45 -76.21 -91.30
CA GLY A 371 -12.82 -76.60 -91.65
C GLY A 371 -12.97 -76.90 -93.14
N LYS A 372 -12.36 -76.07 -94.01
CA LYS A 372 -12.34 -76.29 -95.46
C LYS A 372 -11.53 -77.52 -95.86
N ALA A 373 -10.37 -77.71 -95.23
CA ALA A 373 -9.55 -78.90 -95.43
C ALA A 373 -10.31 -80.18 -95.08
N MET A 374 -10.97 -80.22 -93.92
CA MET A 374 -11.78 -81.36 -93.50
C MET A 374 -13.01 -81.58 -94.38
N GLN A 375 -13.63 -80.51 -94.88
CA GLN A 375 -14.73 -80.63 -95.83
C GLN A 375 -14.30 -81.31 -97.13
N LEU A 376 -13.10 -81.00 -97.65
CA LEU A 376 -12.54 -81.68 -98.83
C LEU A 376 -12.28 -83.17 -98.55
N VAL A 377 -11.73 -83.51 -97.38
CA VAL A 377 -11.56 -84.92 -96.96
C VAL A 377 -12.90 -85.64 -96.92
N ASN A 378 -13.92 -85.02 -96.30
CA ASN A 378 -15.25 -85.63 -96.14
C ASN A 378 -16.00 -85.81 -97.47
N GLN A 379 -15.74 -84.96 -98.48
CA GLN A 379 -16.33 -85.12 -99.82
C GLN A 379 -15.79 -86.34 -100.58
N HIS A 380 -14.61 -86.83 -100.19
CA HIS A 380 -13.90 -87.94 -100.81
C HIS A 380 -13.73 -89.12 -99.84
N SER A 381 -14.65 -89.30 -98.88
CA SER A 381 -14.53 -90.29 -97.80
C SER A 381 -14.42 -91.72 -98.31
N ASP A 382 -15.11 -92.04 -99.40
CA ASP A 382 -15.24 -93.39 -99.93
C ASP A 382 -14.06 -93.78 -100.85
N ASP A 383 -13.22 -92.81 -101.24
CA ASP A 383 -12.13 -92.97 -102.20
C ASP A 383 -10.83 -92.21 -101.85
N LEU A 384 -10.59 -91.99 -100.54
CA LEU A 384 -9.45 -91.21 -100.03
C LEU A 384 -8.08 -91.62 -100.62
N GLY A 385 -7.84 -92.92 -100.78
CA GLY A 385 -6.57 -93.43 -101.31
C GLY A 385 -6.28 -92.91 -102.73
N ARG A 386 -7.32 -92.79 -103.58
CA ARG A 386 -7.19 -92.24 -104.92
C ARG A 386 -7.09 -90.72 -104.89
N PHE A 387 -7.86 -90.05 -104.04
CA PHE A 387 -7.83 -88.60 -103.87
C PHE A 387 -6.42 -88.10 -103.51
N PHE A 388 -5.74 -88.70 -102.53
CA PHE A 388 -4.40 -88.27 -102.14
C PHE A 388 -3.32 -88.56 -103.20
N CYS A 389 -3.49 -89.56 -104.06
CA CYS A 389 -2.48 -89.99 -105.03
C CYS A 389 -2.66 -89.40 -106.44
N GLU A 390 -3.91 -89.19 -106.89
CA GLU A 390 -4.22 -88.80 -108.27
C GLU A 390 -4.76 -87.37 -108.38
N ASP A 391 -5.58 -86.91 -107.43
CA ASP A 391 -6.24 -85.59 -107.49
C ASP A 391 -5.28 -84.45 -107.13
N GLU A 392 -5.29 -83.37 -107.91
CA GLU A 392 -4.39 -82.21 -107.72
C GLU A 392 -4.61 -81.49 -106.38
N LYS A 393 -5.86 -81.42 -105.89
CA LYS A 393 -6.16 -80.83 -104.57
C LYS A 393 -5.81 -81.80 -103.45
N GLY A 394 -6.08 -83.10 -103.65
CA GLY A 394 -5.73 -84.14 -102.68
C GLY A 394 -4.23 -84.24 -102.43
N LYS A 395 -3.39 -84.14 -103.47
CA LYS A 395 -1.91 -84.11 -103.33
C LYS A 395 -1.39 -82.91 -102.54
N MET A 396 -2.01 -81.73 -102.66
CA MET A 396 -1.60 -80.51 -101.95
C MET A 396 -2.07 -80.45 -100.50
N LEU A 397 -3.10 -81.23 -100.15
CA LEU A 397 -3.77 -81.17 -98.85
C LEU A 397 -2.83 -81.45 -97.66
N PRO A 398 -1.94 -82.47 -97.68
CA PRO A 398 -0.99 -82.69 -96.59
C PRO A 398 -0.05 -81.48 -96.37
N GLY A 399 0.43 -80.85 -97.43
CA GLY A 399 1.28 -79.65 -97.36
C GLY A 399 0.54 -78.43 -96.80
N TYR A 400 -0.71 -78.23 -97.24
CA TYR A 400 -1.59 -77.19 -96.71
C TYR A 400 -1.89 -77.39 -95.23
N LEU A 401 -2.22 -78.62 -94.80
CA LEU A 401 -2.45 -78.96 -93.41
C LEU A 401 -1.21 -78.70 -92.55
N ASN A 402 -0.01 -79.06 -93.03
CA ASN A 402 1.23 -78.78 -92.31
C ASN A 402 1.47 -77.27 -92.13
N GLN A 403 1.26 -76.47 -93.18
CA GLN A 403 1.34 -75.01 -93.09
C GLN A 403 0.28 -74.42 -92.15
N LEU A 404 -0.92 -75.00 -92.13
CA LEU A 404 -2.00 -74.57 -91.26
C LEU A 404 -1.68 -74.83 -89.79
N VAL A 405 -1.10 -75.99 -89.47
CA VAL A 405 -0.66 -76.34 -88.11
C VAL A 405 0.38 -75.34 -87.61
N VAL A 406 1.38 -75.00 -88.44
CA VAL A 406 2.40 -74.00 -88.09
C VAL A 406 1.77 -72.62 -87.89
N ALA A 407 0.92 -72.16 -88.82
CA ALA A 407 0.28 -70.85 -88.72
C ALA A 407 -0.65 -70.72 -87.50
N ILE A 408 -1.38 -71.77 -87.15
CA ILE A 408 -2.24 -71.81 -85.96
C ILE A 408 -1.40 -71.81 -84.68
N ALA A 409 -0.28 -72.55 -84.66
CA ALA A 409 0.62 -72.56 -83.50
C ALA A 409 1.23 -71.17 -83.24
N ASP A 410 1.70 -70.48 -84.28
CA ASP A 410 2.21 -69.10 -84.18
C ASP A 410 1.12 -68.10 -83.75
N GLU A 411 -0.10 -68.23 -84.29
CA GLU A 411 -1.25 -67.44 -83.85
C GLU A 411 -1.55 -67.66 -82.37
N GLN A 412 -1.61 -68.92 -81.92
CA GLN A 412 -1.90 -69.26 -80.53
C GLN A 412 -0.82 -68.74 -79.58
N GLN A 413 0.46 -68.89 -79.94
CA GLN A 413 1.57 -68.38 -79.13
C GLN A 413 1.49 -66.85 -79.00
N SER A 414 1.33 -66.15 -80.12
CA SER A 414 1.25 -64.68 -80.12
C SER A 414 0.00 -64.16 -79.39
N MET A 415 -1.14 -64.85 -79.49
CA MET A 415 -2.34 -64.52 -78.71
C MET A 415 -2.13 -64.75 -77.21
N GLY A 416 -1.38 -65.80 -76.83
CA GLY A 416 -0.98 -66.05 -75.45
C GLY A 416 -0.10 -64.95 -74.87
N GLU A 417 0.86 -64.45 -75.66
CA GLU A 417 1.72 -63.32 -75.27
C GLU A 417 0.90 -62.02 -75.07
N GLU A 418 -0.05 -61.71 -75.97
CA GLU A 418 -0.93 -60.54 -75.83
C GLU A 418 -1.87 -60.65 -74.62
N LEU A 419 -2.41 -61.85 -74.34
CA LEU A 419 -3.23 -62.09 -73.15
C LEU A 419 -2.42 -61.93 -71.85
N ALA A 420 -1.18 -62.41 -71.82
CA ALA A 420 -0.28 -62.21 -70.69
C ALA A 420 0.04 -60.73 -70.48
N GLN A 421 0.24 -59.97 -71.56
CA GLN A 421 0.43 -58.53 -71.50
C GLN A 421 -0.80 -57.81 -70.95
N LEU A 422 -1.99 -58.16 -71.42
CA LEU A 422 -3.25 -57.62 -70.94
C LEU A 422 -3.48 -57.90 -69.45
N SER A 423 -3.17 -59.13 -68.99
CA SER A 423 -3.26 -59.48 -67.56
C SER A 423 -2.34 -58.62 -66.70
N ARG A 424 -1.08 -58.43 -67.13
CA ARG A 424 -0.12 -57.56 -66.41
C ARG A 424 -0.60 -56.11 -66.33
N SER A 425 -1.19 -55.58 -67.40
CA SER A 425 -1.77 -54.24 -67.39
C SER A 425 -2.96 -54.13 -66.42
N VAL A 426 -3.81 -55.15 -66.31
CA VAL A 426 -4.92 -55.17 -65.34
C VAL A 426 -4.42 -55.26 -63.89
N ASP A 427 -3.39 -56.08 -63.63
CA ASP A 427 -2.77 -56.15 -62.30
C ASP A 427 -2.15 -54.81 -61.89
N HIS A 428 -1.51 -54.12 -62.84
CA HIS A 428 -0.96 -52.79 -62.61
C HIS A 428 -2.04 -51.75 -62.28
N ILE A 429 -3.20 -51.78 -62.95
CA ILE A 429 -4.36 -50.94 -62.59
C ILE A 429 -4.80 -51.22 -61.14
N LYS A 430 -4.84 -52.51 -60.76
CA LYS A 430 -5.24 -52.93 -59.41
C LYS A 430 -4.29 -52.40 -58.34
N GLU A 431 -3.00 -52.39 -58.62
CA GLU A 431 -1.98 -51.83 -57.70
C GLU A 431 -2.05 -50.30 -57.61
N ILE A 432 -2.27 -49.60 -58.72
CA ILE A 432 -2.47 -48.14 -58.72
C ILE A 432 -3.69 -47.78 -57.85
N VAL A 433 -4.80 -48.50 -58.00
CA VAL A 433 -6.02 -48.27 -57.22
C VAL A 433 -5.82 -48.61 -55.74
N ALA A 434 -5.16 -49.73 -55.41
CA ALA A 434 -4.88 -50.12 -54.02
C ALA A 434 -3.96 -49.11 -53.32
N THR A 435 -2.91 -48.67 -54.01
CA THR A 435 -2.00 -47.61 -53.53
C THR A 435 -2.79 -46.34 -53.28
N GLN A 436 -3.69 -45.96 -54.19
CA GLN A 436 -4.45 -44.73 -54.02
C GLN A 436 -5.48 -44.78 -52.89
N GLN A 437 -6.15 -45.93 -52.69
CA GLN A 437 -7.06 -46.13 -51.58
C GLN A 437 -6.35 -46.01 -50.22
N SER A 438 -5.07 -46.40 -50.14
CA SER A 438 -4.27 -46.22 -48.92
C SER A 438 -4.01 -44.75 -48.56
N TYR A 439 -3.95 -43.85 -49.55
CA TYR A 439 -3.81 -42.40 -49.33
C TYR A 439 -5.13 -41.70 -48.95
N ALA A 440 -6.28 -42.26 -49.34
CA ALA A 440 -7.58 -41.61 -49.17
C ALA A 440 -8.34 -42.03 -47.88
N GLY A 441 -7.89 -43.08 -47.17
CA GLY A 441 -8.72 -43.80 -46.18
C GLY A 441 -8.32 -43.73 -44.70
N ALA A 442 -7.13 -43.28 -44.31
CA ALA A 442 -6.73 -43.29 -42.89
C ALA A 442 -6.62 -41.88 -42.32
N SER A 443 -7.65 -41.50 -41.55
CA SER A 443 -7.59 -40.41 -40.57
C SER A 443 -6.32 -40.56 -39.72
N ARG A 444 -5.60 -39.45 -39.48
CA ARG A 444 -4.43 -39.36 -38.58
C ARG A 444 -4.83 -39.65 -37.12
N LEU A 445 -5.20 -40.89 -36.83
CA LEU A 445 -5.50 -41.36 -35.49
C LEU A 445 -4.20 -41.90 -34.89
N VAL A 446 -3.53 -41.02 -34.15
CA VAL A 446 -2.47 -41.42 -33.24
C VAL A 446 -3.14 -42.15 -32.09
N GLU A 447 -2.85 -43.44 -31.92
CA GLU A 447 -3.44 -44.29 -30.88
C GLU A 447 -2.34 -44.95 -30.01
N PRO A 448 -2.65 -45.32 -28.76
CA PRO A 448 -1.72 -46.06 -27.92
C PRO A 448 -1.50 -47.47 -28.48
N LEU A 449 -0.26 -47.83 -28.77
CA LEU A 449 0.11 -49.14 -29.31
C LEU A 449 1.34 -49.73 -28.63
N ARG A 450 1.39 -51.06 -28.56
CA ARG A 450 2.56 -51.83 -28.14
C ARG A 450 3.35 -52.24 -29.36
N VAL A 451 4.63 -51.88 -29.40
CA VAL A 451 5.50 -52.11 -30.57
C VAL A 451 5.69 -53.60 -30.84
N ALA A 452 5.83 -54.42 -29.78
CA ALA A 452 5.93 -55.87 -29.89
C ALA A 452 4.74 -56.48 -30.64
N ASP A 453 3.52 -56.13 -30.24
CA ASP A 453 2.28 -56.64 -30.88
C ASP A 453 2.23 -56.25 -32.36
N LEU A 454 2.63 -55.02 -32.67
CA LEU A 454 2.67 -54.53 -34.05
C LEU A 454 3.67 -55.30 -34.92
N MET A 455 4.84 -55.61 -34.38
CA MET A 455 5.87 -56.39 -35.07
C MET A 455 5.43 -57.83 -35.29
N ASP A 456 4.75 -58.43 -34.30
CA ASP A 456 4.17 -59.77 -34.44
C ASP A 456 3.02 -59.81 -35.46
N ASP A 457 2.17 -58.78 -35.50
CA ASP A 457 1.13 -58.66 -36.53
C ASP A 457 1.74 -58.56 -37.94
N ALA A 458 2.81 -57.77 -38.12
CA ALA A 458 3.51 -57.67 -39.39
C ALA A 458 4.13 -59.02 -39.83
N LEU A 459 4.68 -59.79 -38.89
CA LEU A 459 5.18 -61.15 -39.13
C LEU A 459 4.06 -62.12 -39.50
N ARG A 460 2.92 -62.06 -38.79
CA ARG A 460 1.74 -62.90 -39.08
C ARG A 460 1.19 -62.64 -40.48
N MET A 461 1.12 -61.38 -40.90
CA MET A 461 0.66 -61.01 -42.25
C MET A 461 1.60 -61.50 -43.36
N ASN A 462 2.89 -61.70 -43.05
CA ASN A 462 3.87 -62.27 -43.98
C ASN A 462 4.13 -63.78 -43.78
N SER A 463 3.45 -64.44 -42.84
CA SER A 463 3.74 -65.82 -42.39
C SER A 463 3.72 -66.85 -43.51
N GLY A 464 2.73 -66.79 -44.41
CA GLY A 464 2.63 -67.72 -45.55
C GLY A 464 3.81 -67.60 -46.52
N ALA A 465 4.30 -66.37 -46.74
CA ALA A 465 5.46 -66.13 -47.60
C ALA A 465 6.78 -66.50 -46.90
N LEU A 466 6.93 -66.14 -45.62
CA LEU A 466 8.12 -66.48 -44.82
C LEU A 466 8.30 -68.01 -44.70
N THR A 467 7.21 -68.74 -44.47
CA THR A 467 7.22 -70.21 -44.39
C THR A 467 7.56 -70.84 -45.73
N ARG A 468 6.96 -70.37 -46.83
CA ARG A 468 7.23 -70.88 -48.19
C ARG A 468 8.70 -70.73 -48.57
N HIS A 469 9.33 -69.63 -48.17
CA HIS A 469 10.74 -69.36 -48.44
C HIS A 469 11.69 -69.82 -47.31
N GLN A 470 11.19 -70.59 -46.33
CA GLN A 470 11.96 -71.17 -45.22
C GLN A 470 12.81 -70.13 -44.47
N VAL A 471 12.26 -68.93 -44.25
CA VAL A 471 12.94 -67.85 -43.53
C VAL A 471 12.80 -68.07 -42.02
N THR A 472 13.92 -68.16 -41.31
CA THR A 472 13.97 -68.22 -39.85
C THR A 472 13.89 -66.81 -39.27
N VAL A 473 12.88 -66.56 -38.42
CA VAL A 473 12.67 -65.24 -37.80
C VAL A 473 13.23 -65.21 -36.39
N ILE A 474 14.10 -64.23 -36.13
CA ILE A 474 14.65 -63.90 -34.82
C ILE A 474 13.93 -62.66 -34.30
N ARG A 475 13.32 -62.78 -33.12
CA ARG A 475 12.67 -61.65 -32.43
C ARG A 475 13.57 -61.17 -31.30
N ASP A 476 13.98 -59.90 -31.36
CA ASP A 476 14.81 -59.24 -30.35
C ASP A 476 14.12 -57.95 -29.86
N TYR A 477 13.06 -58.13 -29.08
CA TYR A 477 12.23 -57.03 -28.60
C TYR A 477 12.69 -56.63 -27.20
N ALA A 478 13.17 -55.40 -27.03
CA ALA A 478 13.35 -54.83 -25.70
C ALA A 478 11.98 -54.48 -25.09
N ASP A 479 11.96 -54.26 -23.77
CA ASP A 479 10.77 -53.75 -23.08
C ASP A 479 10.58 -52.27 -23.43
N VAL A 480 9.77 -52.03 -24.47
CA VAL A 480 9.42 -50.70 -24.96
C VAL A 480 8.05 -50.32 -24.38
N PRO A 481 7.91 -49.16 -23.71
CA PRO A 481 6.63 -48.72 -23.17
C PRO A 481 5.60 -48.52 -24.30
N PRO A 482 4.28 -48.57 -24.01
CA PRO A 482 3.25 -48.21 -24.98
C PRO A 482 3.48 -46.80 -25.54
N ILE A 483 3.40 -46.66 -26.86
CA ILE A 483 3.65 -45.39 -27.56
C ILE A 483 2.38 -44.87 -28.21
N MET A 484 2.26 -43.55 -28.32
CA MET A 484 1.26 -42.91 -29.17
C MET A 484 1.79 -42.87 -30.61
N GLY A 485 1.14 -43.60 -31.53
CA GLY A 485 1.60 -43.67 -32.92
C GLY A 485 0.48 -44.00 -33.92
N ASP A 486 0.74 -43.73 -35.20
CA ASP A 486 -0.13 -44.18 -36.28
C ASP A 486 0.13 -45.67 -36.55
N LYS A 487 -0.73 -46.52 -35.97
CA LYS A 487 -0.62 -47.98 -36.07
C LYS A 487 -0.61 -48.45 -37.53
N HIS A 488 -1.43 -47.84 -38.39
CA HIS A 488 -1.57 -48.27 -39.78
C HIS A 488 -0.29 -48.00 -40.58
N ARG A 489 0.30 -46.80 -40.43
CA ARG A 489 1.56 -46.44 -41.13
C ARG A 489 2.73 -47.28 -40.67
N LEU A 490 2.88 -47.48 -39.37
CA LEU A 490 3.96 -48.30 -38.83
C LEU A 490 3.83 -49.75 -39.30
N LEU A 491 2.61 -50.30 -39.30
CA LEU A 491 2.36 -51.65 -39.83
C LEU A 491 2.70 -51.76 -41.32
N LEU A 492 2.33 -50.75 -42.13
CA LEU A 492 2.62 -50.74 -43.57
C LEU A 492 4.13 -50.69 -43.85
N ILE A 493 4.88 -49.87 -43.11
CA ILE A 493 6.34 -49.82 -43.21
C ILE A 493 6.92 -51.19 -42.86
N LEU A 494 6.51 -51.79 -41.75
CA LEU A 494 6.99 -53.11 -41.31
C LEU A 494 6.72 -54.21 -42.34
N ILE A 495 5.48 -54.30 -42.87
CA ILE A 495 5.12 -55.29 -43.89
C ILE A 495 6.02 -55.14 -45.12
N ASN A 496 6.28 -53.91 -45.56
CA ASN A 496 7.09 -53.64 -46.72
C ASN A 496 8.56 -54.01 -46.49
N LEU A 497 9.13 -53.63 -45.35
CA LEU A 497 10.51 -53.99 -44.99
C LEU A 497 10.68 -55.51 -44.86
N ILE A 498 9.74 -56.22 -44.22
CA ILE A 498 9.75 -57.69 -44.10
C ILE A 498 9.62 -58.36 -45.47
N SER A 499 8.70 -57.89 -46.31
CA SER A 499 8.55 -58.38 -47.68
C SER A 499 9.84 -58.17 -48.47
N ASN A 500 10.50 -57.01 -48.28
CA ASN A 500 11.74 -56.69 -48.97
C ASN A 500 12.91 -57.58 -48.56
N ALA A 501 13.07 -57.78 -47.25
CA ALA A 501 14.01 -58.73 -46.68
C ALA A 501 13.80 -60.16 -47.24
N LYS A 502 12.55 -60.62 -47.26
CA LYS A 502 12.19 -61.93 -47.82
C LYS A 502 12.61 -62.06 -49.29
N TYR A 503 12.34 -61.06 -50.12
CA TYR A 503 12.75 -61.09 -51.52
C TYR A 503 14.28 -61.11 -51.68
N ALA A 504 15.00 -60.32 -50.89
CA ALA A 504 16.46 -60.28 -50.91
C ALA A 504 17.10 -61.63 -50.53
N MET A 505 16.41 -62.46 -49.75
CA MET A 505 16.84 -63.81 -49.36
C MET A 505 16.34 -64.92 -50.29
N SER A 506 15.41 -64.63 -51.22
CA SER A 506 14.78 -65.65 -52.08
C SER A 506 15.72 -66.19 -53.17
N SER A 507 16.77 -65.45 -53.51
CA SER A 507 17.78 -65.77 -54.53
C SER A 507 18.99 -66.55 -53.99
N LEU A 508 19.04 -66.85 -52.67
CA LEU A 508 20.18 -67.51 -52.02
C LEU A 508 19.90 -69.00 -51.71
N ASP A 509 20.87 -69.88 -51.95
CA ASP A 509 20.75 -71.33 -51.69
C ASP A 509 21.14 -71.75 -50.25
N GLU A 510 20.19 -72.45 -49.64
CA GLU A 510 20.21 -73.44 -48.53
C GLU A 510 20.87 -73.18 -47.16
N HIS A 511 21.66 -72.13 -46.89
CA HIS A 511 22.45 -72.14 -45.62
C HIS A 511 22.28 -71.02 -44.56
N SER A 512 21.55 -69.91 -44.77
CA SER A 512 21.06 -69.06 -43.66
C SER A 512 20.05 -67.99 -44.07
N ARG A 513 18.77 -68.34 -44.25
CA ARG A 513 17.71 -67.34 -44.46
C ARG A 513 17.22 -66.81 -43.12
N LYS A 514 17.96 -65.87 -42.53
CA LYS A 514 17.64 -65.31 -41.21
C LYS A 514 17.16 -63.87 -41.30
N LEU A 515 15.98 -63.63 -40.73
CA LEU A 515 15.39 -62.31 -40.58
C LEU A 515 15.38 -61.92 -39.11
N THR A 516 16.06 -60.84 -38.74
CA THR A 516 16.08 -60.33 -37.37
C THR A 516 15.28 -59.05 -37.26
N LEU A 517 14.27 -59.08 -36.39
CA LEU A 517 13.46 -57.91 -36.05
C LEU A 517 13.84 -57.46 -34.64
N SER A 518 14.25 -56.21 -34.49
CA SER A 518 14.56 -55.63 -33.19
C SER A 518 13.87 -54.30 -32.96
N ALA A 519 13.52 -54.03 -31.70
CA ALA A 519 12.96 -52.75 -31.27
C ALA A 519 13.59 -52.35 -29.94
N HIS A 520 14.16 -51.15 -29.90
CA HIS A 520 14.81 -50.59 -28.70
C HIS A 520 14.52 -49.10 -28.57
N VAL A 521 14.51 -48.60 -27.34
CA VAL A 521 14.56 -47.16 -27.06
C VAL A 521 16.02 -46.71 -27.05
N VAL A 522 16.34 -45.68 -27.83
CA VAL A 522 17.66 -45.05 -27.92
C VAL A 522 17.58 -43.66 -27.30
N ASP A 523 18.56 -43.33 -26.45
CA ASP A 523 18.70 -42.04 -25.76
C ASP A 523 17.45 -41.59 -24.97
N GLY A 524 16.58 -42.53 -24.60
CA GLY A 524 15.32 -42.29 -23.88
C GLY A 524 14.26 -41.50 -24.67
N ARG A 525 14.51 -41.17 -25.94
CA ARG A 525 13.67 -40.24 -26.73
C ARG A 525 13.30 -40.75 -28.11
N THR A 526 13.92 -41.82 -28.57
CA THR A 526 13.72 -42.34 -29.93
C THR A 526 13.42 -43.83 -29.86
N LEU A 527 12.32 -44.26 -30.48
CA LEU A 527 12.07 -45.66 -30.74
C LEU A 527 12.80 -46.05 -32.04
N ARG A 528 13.73 -47.00 -31.93
CA ARG A 528 14.48 -47.57 -33.04
C ARG A 528 13.96 -48.96 -33.34
N ILE A 529 13.41 -49.15 -34.53
CA ILE A 529 13.00 -50.44 -35.07
C ILE A 529 13.98 -50.84 -36.19
N ARG A 530 14.56 -52.03 -36.12
CA ARG A 530 15.43 -52.56 -37.18
C ARG A 530 14.91 -53.85 -37.77
N VAL A 531 14.98 -53.94 -39.09
CA VAL A 531 14.74 -55.14 -39.87
C VAL A 531 16.05 -55.49 -40.56
N LYS A 532 16.71 -56.56 -40.09
CA LYS A 532 17.97 -57.06 -40.65
C LYS A 532 17.74 -58.37 -41.38
N ASP A 533 18.16 -58.43 -42.64
CA ASP A 533 18.20 -59.65 -43.43
C ASP A 533 19.65 -60.09 -43.70
N GLU A 534 19.81 -61.37 -44.04
CA GLU A 534 21.06 -61.96 -44.53
C GLU A 534 20.95 -62.24 -46.05
N GLY A 535 20.27 -61.35 -46.78
CA GLY A 535 20.02 -61.45 -48.22
C GLY A 535 21.22 -61.06 -49.10
N GLU A 536 20.93 -60.86 -50.39
CA GLU A 536 21.94 -60.53 -51.42
C GLU A 536 22.69 -59.21 -51.21
N GLY A 537 22.32 -58.40 -50.22
CA GLY A 537 22.96 -57.11 -49.90
C GLY A 537 22.69 -56.01 -50.93
N ILE A 538 23.16 -54.80 -50.66
CA ILE A 538 22.90 -53.61 -51.50
C ILE A 538 24.24 -53.01 -51.95
N THR A 539 24.38 -52.74 -53.25
CA THR A 539 25.58 -52.07 -53.78
C THR A 539 25.65 -50.61 -53.32
N ALA A 540 26.87 -50.08 -53.13
CA ALA A 540 27.07 -48.68 -52.71
C ALA A 540 26.39 -47.65 -53.65
N GLN A 541 26.31 -47.97 -54.94
CA GLN A 541 25.64 -47.14 -55.95
C GLN A 541 24.12 -47.12 -55.76
N ASN A 542 23.53 -48.24 -55.31
CA ASN A 542 22.10 -48.36 -55.08
C ASN A 542 21.67 -47.79 -53.73
N LEU A 543 22.53 -47.81 -52.70
CA LEU A 543 22.24 -47.24 -51.38
C LEU A 543 21.83 -45.76 -51.45
N THR A 544 22.44 -44.98 -52.34
CA THR A 544 22.11 -43.55 -52.51
C THR A 544 20.78 -43.31 -53.25
N LYS A 545 20.26 -44.32 -53.96
CA LYS A 545 19.05 -44.21 -54.81
C LYS A 545 17.87 -45.02 -54.28
N ILE A 546 18.06 -45.85 -53.27
CA ILE A 546 17.08 -46.85 -52.84
C ILE A 546 15.75 -46.28 -52.34
N PHE A 547 15.77 -45.03 -51.85
CA PHE A 547 14.56 -44.29 -51.43
C PHE A 547 14.03 -43.33 -52.51
N VAL A 548 14.64 -43.28 -53.70
CA VAL A 548 14.17 -42.45 -54.81
C VAL A 548 12.91 -43.07 -55.39
N HIS A 549 11.92 -42.21 -55.68
CA HIS A 549 10.64 -42.63 -56.24
C HIS A 549 10.81 -43.46 -57.53
N GLY A 550 10.25 -44.67 -57.55
CA GLY A 550 10.26 -45.57 -58.71
C GLY A 550 11.57 -46.36 -58.91
N PHE A 551 12.56 -46.22 -58.01
CA PHE A 551 13.78 -47.01 -58.09
C PHE A 551 13.56 -48.43 -57.57
N THR A 552 13.96 -49.45 -58.35
CA THR A 552 13.91 -50.85 -57.93
C THR A 552 15.00 -51.68 -58.57
N THR A 553 15.47 -52.70 -57.87
CA THR A 553 16.41 -53.72 -58.38
C THR A 553 15.71 -55.02 -58.73
N ARG A 554 14.38 -55.11 -58.52
CA ARG A 554 13.58 -56.32 -58.80
C ARG A 554 13.08 -56.33 -60.23
N LYS A 555 13.15 -57.50 -60.90
CA LYS A 555 12.64 -57.68 -62.27
C LYS A 555 11.13 -57.40 -62.40
N GLU A 556 10.35 -57.59 -61.33
CA GLU A 556 8.89 -57.38 -61.28
C GLU A 556 8.49 -56.34 -60.19
N GLY A 557 9.43 -55.53 -59.70
CA GLY A 557 9.14 -54.54 -58.66
C GLY A 557 8.83 -53.16 -59.26
N HIS A 558 7.93 -52.42 -58.61
CA HIS A 558 7.55 -51.07 -59.06
C HIS A 558 8.37 -49.94 -58.43
N GLY A 559 9.15 -50.22 -57.38
CA GLY A 559 10.05 -49.23 -56.74
C GLY A 559 9.35 -48.15 -55.90
N PHE A 560 8.05 -48.25 -55.69
CA PHE A 560 7.29 -47.30 -54.87
C PHE A 560 7.38 -47.62 -53.38
N GLY A 561 7.54 -48.89 -53.02
CA GLY A 561 7.45 -49.35 -51.64
C GLY A 561 8.40 -48.63 -50.67
N LEU A 562 9.70 -48.64 -50.93
CA LEU A 562 10.68 -48.02 -50.02
C LEU A 562 10.57 -46.49 -50.00
N HIS A 563 10.20 -45.88 -51.12
CA HIS A 563 9.93 -44.45 -51.19
C HIS A 563 8.74 -44.04 -50.31
N SER A 564 7.62 -44.77 -50.41
CA SER A 564 6.44 -44.54 -49.56
C SER A 564 6.75 -44.77 -48.08
N CYS A 565 7.59 -45.75 -47.74
CA CYS A 565 8.03 -45.94 -46.36
C CYS A 565 8.88 -44.79 -45.82
N ALA A 566 9.78 -44.23 -46.64
CA ALA A 566 10.61 -43.09 -46.25
C ALA A 566 9.76 -41.82 -46.03
N LEU A 567 8.79 -41.56 -46.91
CA LEU A 567 7.86 -40.45 -46.75
C LEU A 567 6.99 -40.61 -45.49
N ALA A 568 6.44 -41.82 -45.28
CA ALA A 568 5.66 -42.12 -44.09
C ALA A 568 6.47 -41.94 -42.79
N ALA A 569 7.76 -42.29 -42.79
CA ALA A 569 8.65 -42.04 -41.66
C ALA A 569 8.87 -40.54 -41.39
N ILE A 570 9.13 -39.74 -42.43
CA ILE A 570 9.30 -38.28 -42.31
C ILE A 570 8.04 -37.62 -41.74
N GLU A 571 6.87 -38.02 -42.23
CA GLU A 571 5.59 -37.50 -41.74
C GLU A 571 5.29 -37.85 -40.27
N MET A 572 5.91 -38.91 -39.74
CA MET A 572 5.89 -39.26 -38.31
C MET A 572 7.01 -38.57 -37.51
N ASN A 573 7.64 -37.53 -38.06
CA ASN A 573 8.84 -36.87 -37.52
C ASN A 573 10.01 -37.82 -37.28
N GLY A 574 10.06 -38.92 -38.02
CA GLY A 574 11.10 -39.93 -37.94
C GLY A 574 11.97 -40.00 -39.20
N GLN A 575 12.84 -41.01 -39.24
CA GLN A 575 13.76 -41.24 -40.33
C GLN A 575 13.87 -42.75 -40.61
N LEU A 576 13.75 -43.11 -41.90
CA LEU A 576 14.10 -44.45 -42.38
C LEU A 576 15.48 -44.40 -43.02
N SER A 577 16.38 -45.24 -42.53
CA SER A 577 17.74 -45.37 -43.04
C SER A 577 18.05 -46.82 -43.39
N VAL A 578 19.07 -47.04 -44.20
CA VAL A 578 19.53 -48.37 -44.59
C VAL A 578 21.05 -48.44 -44.51
N HIS A 579 21.53 -49.62 -44.11
CA HIS A 579 22.94 -49.96 -44.09
C HIS A 579 23.15 -51.35 -44.68
N SER A 580 24.20 -51.52 -45.49
CA SER A 580 24.63 -52.80 -46.07
C SER A 580 26.12 -52.70 -46.36
N ASP A 581 26.90 -53.72 -45.99
CA ASP A 581 28.36 -53.77 -46.19
C ASP A 581 28.75 -54.18 -47.63
N GLY A 582 27.75 -54.41 -48.49
CA GLY A 582 27.90 -54.76 -49.89
C GLY A 582 27.20 -56.07 -50.27
N PRO A 583 27.34 -56.54 -51.52
CA PRO A 583 26.70 -57.76 -51.99
C PRO A 583 27.05 -58.98 -51.13
N GLY A 584 26.05 -59.80 -50.79
CA GLY A 584 26.16 -61.01 -50.00
C GLY A 584 26.24 -60.82 -48.47
N THR A 585 26.17 -59.58 -47.98
CA THR A 585 26.25 -59.26 -46.53
C THR A 585 24.90 -58.95 -45.88
N GLY A 586 23.81 -59.04 -46.65
CA GLY A 586 22.48 -58.62 -46.23
C GLY A 586 22.31 -57.10 -46.10
N ALA A 587 21.17 -56.69 -45.59
CA ALA A 587 20.87 -55.29 -45.32
C ALA A 587 20.18 -55.10 -43.96
N THR A 588 20.38 -53.93 -43.36
CA THR A 588 19.68 -53.51 -42.15
C THR A 588 18.95 -52.20 -42.43
N PHE A 589 17.63 -52.27 -42.42
CA PHE A 589 16.77 -51.08 -42.44
C PHE A 589 16.47 -50.65 -41.02
N THR A 590 16.67 -49.36 -40.73
CA THR A 590 16.48 -48.78 -39.41
C THR A 590 15.46 -47.65 -39.49
N LEU A 591 14.33 -47.81 -38.81
CA LEU A 591 13.30 -46.80 -38.62
C LEU A 591 13.47 -46.19 -37.22
N ASP A 592 13.81 -44.90 -37.20
CA ASP A 592 13.89 -44.10 -35.98
C ASP A 592 12.71 -43.15 -35.92
N ILE A 593 11.88 -43.23 -34.88
CA ILE A 593 10.76 -42.31 -34.66
C ILE A 593 10.81 -41.72 -33.23
N PRO A 594 10.31 -40.49 -33.01
CA PRO A 594 10.24 -39.91 -31.68
C PRO A 594 9.39 -40.77 -30.74
N LEU A 595 9.91 -41.05 -29.55
CA LEU A 595 9.19 -41.77 -28.51
C LEU A 595 8.22 -40.82 -27.81
N ILE A 596 6.93 -40.97 -28.10
CA ILE A 596 5.85 -40.29 -27.37
C ILE A 596 5.19 -41.33 -26.48
N SER A 597 5.49 -41.30 -25.18
CA SER A 597 4.92 -42.23 -24.21
C SER A 597 3.40 -42.09 -24.16
N ALA A 598 2.69 -43.22 -24.20
CA ALA A 598 1.25 -43.26 -23.89
C ALA A 598 0.97 -43.32 -22.37
N GLU A 599 1.99 -43.54 -21.54
CA GLU A 599 1.88 -43.45 -20.08
C GLU A 599 2.02 -41.98 -19.65
N GLY A 600 0.88 -41.31 -19.45
CA GLY A 600 0.83 -39.90 -19.03
C GLY A 600 -0.38 -39.08 -19.50
N GLN A 601 -1.45 -39.70 -20.04
CA GLN A 601 -2.77 -39.09 -20.20
C GLN A 601 -3.86 -39.95 -19.58
#